data_AF-A0A076Q0C2-F1
#
_entry.id   AF-A0A076Q0C2-F1
#
_cell.length_a   1.000
_cell.length_b   1.000
_cell.length_c   1.000
_cell.angle_alpha   90.00
_cell.angle_beta   90.00
_cell.angle_gamma   90.00
#
_symmetry.space_group_name_H-M   'P 1'
#
loop_
_entity.id
_entity.type
_entity.pdbx_description
1 polymer ?
#
loop_
_entity_poly.entity_id
_entity_poly.type
_entity_poly.pdbx_seq_one_letter_code
_entity_poly.pdbx_strand_id
1 'polypeptide(L)'
;MPKPGALQRQVVEEIDEIKAKLALLEGDRKAYFESSRQALDDCKKRVTELRRDNNKLRLQLSDRLSADDHVINQAFQNKPTERAMLANKTTPVAIQTMDYKVSDGSKKLNALKHVTASKQKRLDELQYQYNELARDTAEAQATLEGANKEGQRLRDLENRLDKALLKCNEAEHIKNTYGQIKAKLEDEHLNYGNNLDAMEAEIKRCREEVIELKIMHQDANLAKTAALEELSRQESLVFAERRRRDVELQNMKQVAQEKQLMQEKVEKRIAARESTSNAEDERTSAIGITEEQQKKITDFEEAFKIIKEATGVSDLDEVVLRFENQGETKHHLVDLKIEAQKMITKLREEKDRMQLCYAEMKYTGETKMSNGQKLLEEYKQKVDEEEHRRITVKDDLERSNKVLIQCKSGIEHLHDKLKHIKVSKSTAPQAQIDVSSDEFVLDILSRCEERLLQLLEHLGQVDIEAQLSKMQEEEFQNQIEHKIPLHNVRVKLPQVQKDNVYEDEEDSGDDDADILTRNVIKKQSQQLVDMKTKKRNPKKKKKTKTK
;
A
#
# COMPACT_ATOMS: atom_id res chain seq x y z
N MET A 1 151.19 -82.86 -81.72
CA MET A 1 151.67 -82.00 -82.83
C MET A 1 150.45 -81.52 -83.62
N PRO A 2 150.37 -80.24 -84.05
CA PRO A 2 150.84 -78.98 -83.46
C PRO A 2 149.61 -78.30 -82.74
N LYS A 3 149.43 -76.99 -82.49
CA LYS A 3 150.25 -75.76 -82.53
C LYS A 3 150.07 -75.03 -81.17
N PRO A 4 151.11 -74.66 -80.41
CA PRO A 4 150.98 -73.95 -79.13
C PRO A 4 150.82 -72.42 -79.33
N GLY A 5 149.70 -71.99 -79.93
CA GLY A 5 149.46 -70.56 -80.23
C GLY A 5 148.00 -70.11 -80.31
N ALA A 6 147.03 -70.98 -80.00
CA ALA A 6 145.61 -70.64 -80.02
C ALA A 6 145.15 -69.97 -78.70
N LEU A 7 145.45 -70.60 -77.55
CA LEU A 7 145.00 -70.11 -76.23
C LEU A 7 145.46 -68.67 -75.95
N GLN A 8 146.65 -68.29 -76.41
CA GLN A 8 147.21 -66.95 -76.15
C GLN A 8 146.61 -65.86 -77.05
N ARG A 9 145.81 -66.21 -78.08
CA ARG A 9 144.89 -65.27 -78.73
C ARG A 9 143.56 -65.19 -78.01
N GLN A 10 142.98 -66.34 -77.65
CA GLN A 10 141.68 -66.39 -76.96
C GLN A 10 141.68 -65.55 -75.68
N VAL A 11 142.72 -65.62 -74.85
CA VAL A 11 142.83 -64.80 -73.62
C VAL A 11 142.94 -63.29 -73.92
N VAL A 12 143.52 -62.89 -75.06
CA VAL A 12 143.59 -61.47 -75.45
C VAL A 12 142.25 -60.99 -76.01
N GLU A 13 141.59 -61.81 -76.82
CA GLU A 13 140.24 -61.56 -77.36
C GLU A 13 139.21 -61.49 -76.20
N GLU A 14 139.30 -62.36 -75.19
CA GLU A 14 138.50 -62.30 -73.96
C GLU A 14 138.78 -61.03 -73.14
N ILE A 15 140.04 -60.61 -73.00
CA ILE A 15 140.41 -59.38 -72.28
C ILE A 15 139.86 -58.13 -73.00
N ASP A 16 139.93 -58.08 -74.33
CA ASP A 16 139.41 -56.94 -75.10
C ASP A 16 137.87 -56.97 -75.20
N GLU A 17 137.22 -58.15 -75.19
CA GLU A 17 135.79 -58.27 -74.94
C GLU A 17 135.39 -57.73 -73.56
N ILE A 18 136.15 -58.05 -72.51
CA ILE A 18 135.88 -57.56 -71.15
C ILE A 18 136.06 -56.04 -71.07
N LYS A 19 137.08 -55.47 -71.72
CA LYS A 19 137.24 -54.01 -71.85
C LYS A 19 136.07 -53.37 -72.63
N ALA A 20 135.62 -54.00 -73.71
CA ALA A 20 134.47 -53.51 -74.49
C ALA A 20 133.18 -53.55 -73.66
N LYS A 21 132.95 -54.62 -72.90
CA LYS A 21 131.82 -54.75 -71.95
C LYS A 21 131.90 -53.72 -70.81
N LEU A 22 133.09 -53.46 -70.27
CA LEU A 22 133.30 -52.40 -69.27
C LEU A 22 133.03 -51.01 -69.84
N ALA A 23 133.55 -50.69 -71.03
CA ALA A 23 133.29 -49.41 -71.70
C ALA A 23 131.80 -49.23 -72.05
N LEU A 24 131.10 -50.30 -72.43
CA LEU A 24 129.65 -50.28 -72.64
C LEU A 24 128.90 -50.02 -71.33
N LEU A 25 129.26 -50.72 -70.25
CA LEU A 25 128.65 -50.54 -68.92
C LEU A 25 128.93 -49.15 -68.32
N GLU A 26 130.10 -48.56 -68.58
CA GLU A 26 130.41 -47.18 -68.20
C GLU A 26 129.63 -46.17 -69.06
N GLY A 27 129.47 -46.44 -70.35
CA GLY A 27 128.60 -45.69 -71.27
C GLY A 27 127.14 -45.71 -70.83
N ASP A 28 126.58 -46.89 -70.56
CA ASP A 28 125.22 -47.07 -70.05
C ASP A 28 125.05 -46.41 -68.69
N ARG A 29 125.97 -46.64 -67.74
CA ARG A 29 125.92 -46.01 -66.41
C ARG A 29 125.94 -44.48 -66.51
N LYS A 30 126.72 -43.92 -67.44
CA LYS A 30 126.74 -42.49 -67.73
C LYS A 30 125.43 -42.03 -68.36
N ALA A 31 124.90 -42.73 -69.36
CA ALA A 31 123.63 -42.42 -70.02
C ALA A 31 122.43 -42.49 -69.04
N TYR A 32 122.39 -43.50 -68.15
CA TYR A 32 121.41 -43.58 -67.07
C TYR A 32 121.54 -42.43 -66.08
N PHE A 33 122.77 -42.02 -65.71
CA PHE A 33 122.97 -40.88 -64.81
C PHE A 33 122.60 -39.55 -65.46
N GLU A 34 122.93 -39.35 -66.75
CA GLU A 34 122.60 -38.15 -67.52
C GLU A 34 121.08 -38.07 -67.78
N SER A 35 120.43 -39.19 -68.14
CA SER A 35 118.98 -39.31 -68.29
C SER A 35 118.24 -39.08 -66.96
N SER A 36 118.71 -39.68 -65.85
CA SER A 36 118.14 -39.46 -64.51
C SER A 36 118.31 -38.00 -64.06
N ARG A 37 119.46 -37.39 -64.34
CA ARG A 37 119.72 -35.98 -64.04
C ARG A 37 118.85 -35.04 -64.90
N GLN A 38 118.69 -35.35 -66.19
CA GLN A 38 117.80 -34.60 -67.08
C GLN A 38 116.35 -34.71 -66.62
N ALA A 39 115.86 -35.90 -66.28
CA ALA A 39 114.54 -36.11 -65.70
C ALA A 39 114.36 -35.35 -64.37
N LEU A 40 115.37 -35.32 -63.49
CA LEU A 40 115.35 -34.51 -62.26
C LEU A 40 115.30 -33.01 -62.56
N ASP A 41 116.05 -32.52 -63.54
CA ASP A 41 116.05 -31.10 -63.91
C ASP A 41 114.75 -30.69 -64.66
N ASP A 42 114.14 -31.58 -65.43
CA ASP A 42 112.81 -31.39 -66.03
C ASP A 42 111.69 -31.45 -64.98
N CYS A 43 111.78 -32.35 -63.99
CA CYS A 43 110.91 -32.31 -62.81
C CYS A 43 111.06 -31.00 -62.02
N LYS A 44 112.28 -30.47 -61.85
CA LYS A 44 112.48 -29.14 -61.24
C LYS A 44 111.83 -28.04 -62.06
N LYS A 45 112.04 -28.01 -63.38
CA LYS A 45 111.36 -27.05 -64.29
C LYS A 45 109.85 -27.10 -64.08
N ARG A 46 109.25 -28.30 -64.15
CA ARG A 46 107.81 -28.51 -63.99
C ARG A 46 107.28 -28.09 -62.61
N VAL A 47 108.04 -28.31 -61.53
CA VAL A 47 107.70 -27.78 -60.20
C VAL A 47 107.74 -26.25 -60.17
N THR A 48 108.69 -25.60 -60.86
CA THR A 48 108.69 -24.12 -60.95
C THR A 48 107.57 -23.56 -61.83
N GLU A 49 107.14 -24.28 -62.86
CA GLU A 49 105.94 -23.95 -63.65
C GLU A 49 104.68 -24.03 -62.79
N LEU A 50 104.44 -25.18 -62.15
CA LEU A 50 103.27 -25.39 -61.29
C LEU A 50 103.22 -24.40 -60.11
N ARG A 51 104.38 -23.98 -59.57
CA ARG A 51 104.46 -22.90 -58.57
C ARG A 51 104.11 -21.53 -59.16
N ARG A 52 104.60 -21.18 -60.36
CA ARG A 52 104.22 -19.94 -61.05
C ARG A 52 102.72 -19.92 -61.37
N ASP A 53 102.16 -21.03 -61.85
CA ASP A 53 100.75 -21.11 -62.24
C ASP A 53 99.83 -21.16 -61.03
N ASN A 54 100.20 -21.82 -59.93
CA ASN A 54 99.46 -21.70 -58.66
C ASN A 54 99.51 -20.26 -58.12
N ASN A 55 100.62 -19.53 -58.29
CA ASN A 55 100.70 -18.12 -57.92
C ASN A 55 99.83 -17.22 -58.83
N LYS A 56 99.81 -17.45 -60.15
CA LYS A 56 98.88 -16.78 -61.08
C LYS A 56 97.42 -17.02 -60.69
N LEU A 57 97.04 -18.26 -60.37
CA LEU A 57 95.68 -18.62 -59.97
C LEU A 57 95.28 -17.99 -58.62
N ARG A 58 96.22 -17.90 -57.66
CA ARG A 58 96.00 -17.15 -56.41
C ARG A 58 95.80 -15.66 -56.66
N LEU A 59 96.60 -15.06 -57.54
CA LEU A 59 96.45 -13.65 -57.91
C LEU A 59 95.09 -13.41 -58.58
N GLN A 60 94.75 -14.19 -59.61
CA GLN A 60 93.46 -14.10 -60.31
C GLN A 60 92.24 -14.32 -59.40
N LEU A 61 92.37 -15.16 -58.36
CA LEU A 61 91.34 -15.33 -57.35
C LEU A 61 91.25 -14.08 -56.43
N SER A 62 92.38 -13.53 -56.00
CA SER A 62 92.46 -12.30 -55.22
C SER A 62 91.88 -11.10 -55.97
N ASP A 63 92.22 -10.96 -57.25
CA ASP A 63 91.73 -9.87 -58.13
C ASP A 63 90.21 -9.95 -58.30
N ARG A 64 89.66 -11.16 -58.48
CA ARG A 64 88.21 -11.38 -58.60
C ARG A 64 87.47 -11.13 -57.30
N LEU A 65 87.98 -11.60 -56.17
CA LEU A 65 87.38 -11.34 -54.85
C LEU A 65 87.43 -9.83 -54.52
N SER A 66 88.55 -9.15 -54.82
CA SER A 66 88.65 -7.70 -54.65
C SER A 66 87.70 -6.92 -55.57
N ALA A 67 87.39 -7.44 -56.76
CA ALA A 67 86.40 -6.84 -57.67
C ALA A 67 84.96 -7.05 -57.17
N ASP A 68 84.62 -8.26 -56.70
CA ASP A 68 83.33 -8.56 -56.04
C ASP A 68 83.12 -7.65 -54.82
N ASP A 69 84.10 -7.60 -53.91
CA ASP A 69 84.03 -6.72 -52.73
C ASP A 69 83.93 -5.24 -53.15
N HIS A 70 84.63 -4.78 -54.20
CA HIS A 70 84.49 -3.39 -54.67
C HIS A 70 83.05 -3.08 -55.13
N VAL A 71 82.46 -3.96 -55.95
CA VAL A 71 81.07 -3.81 -56.45
C VAL A 71 80.06 -3.81 -55.29
N ILE A 72 80.23 -4.72 -54.31
CA ILE A 72 79.37 -4.79 -53.12
C ILE A 72 79.53 -3.54 -52.25
N ASN A 73 80.77 -3.08 -52.01
CA ASN A 73 81.03 -1.87 -51.22
C ASN A 73 80.45 -0.60 -51.88
N GLN A 74 80.45 -0.52 -53.21
CA GLN A 74 79.84 0.57 -53.96
C GLN A 74 78.30 0.51 -53.93
N ALA A 75 77.71 -0.66 -54.22
CA ALA A 75 76.26 -0.85 -54.25
C ALA A 75 75.58 -0.61 -52.89
N PHE A 76 76.26 -0.94 -51.79
CA PHE A 76 75.75 -0.78 -50.42
C PHE A 76 76.40 0.39 -49.65
N GLN A 77 76.93 1.40 -50.36
CA GLN A 77 77.59 2.56 -49.74
C GLN A 77 76.71 3.25 -48.67
N ASN A 78 75.42 3.45 -48.97
CA ASN A 78 74.44 4.09 -48.08
C ASN A 78 73.72 3.09 -47.14
N LYS A 79 74.19 1.83 -47.06
CA LYS A 79 73.49 0.71 -46.44
C LYS A 79 74.43 -0.13 -45.56
N PRO A 80 74.88 0.39 -44.40
CA PRO A 80 75.95 -0.21 -43.60
C PRO A 80 75.61 -1.62 -43.07
N THR A 81 74.34 -1.90 -42.73
CA THR A 81 73.92 -3.20 -42.20
C THR A 81 73.88 -4.29 -43.27
N GLU A 82 73.43 -3.96 -44.49
CA GLU A 82 73.47 -4.89 -45.63
C GLU A 82 74.91 -5.07 -46.13
N ARG A 83 75.70 -4.00 -46.18
CA ARG A 83 77.14 -4.02 -46.53
C ARG A 83 77.93 -4.94 -45.60
N ALA A 84 77.78 -4.82 -44.27
CA ALA A 84 78.46 -5.67 -43.30
C ALA A 84 78.05 -7.15 -43.41
N MET A 85 76.79 -7.43 -43.72
CA MET A 85 76.26 -8.78 -43.94
C MET A 85 76.74 -9.41 -45.28
N LEU A 86 77.31 -8.62 -46.19
CA LEU A 86 77.73 -9.03 -47.53
C LEU A 86 79.25 -9.01 -47.76
N ALA A 87 80.05 -8.54 -46.79
CA ALA A 87 81.51 -8.57 -46.85
C ALA A 87 82.06 -10.00 -47.02
N ASN A 88 83.09 -10.16 -47.86
CA ASN A 88 83.72 -11.45 -48.19
C ASN A 88 82.78 -12.47 -48.90
N LYS A 89 81.71 -12.01 -49.56
CA LYS A 89 80.82 -12.87 -50.37
C LYS A 89 80.94 -12.53 -51.85
N THR A 90 80.96 -13.56 -52.69
CA THR A 90 80.90 -13.42 -54.16
C THR A 90 79.60 -12.73 -54.59
N THR A 91 79.63 -11.85 -55.60
CA THR A 91 78.47 -11.09 -56.09
C THR A 91 77.16 -11.88 -56.26
N PRO A 92 77.10 -13.09 -56.88
CA PRO A 92 75.85 -13.83 -57.02
C PRO A 92 75.22 -14.25 -55.66
N VAL A 93 76.04 -14.54 -54.65
CA VAL A 93 75.53 -14.87 -53.29
C VAL A 93 74.95 -13.62 -52.63
N ALA A 94 75.54 -12.45 -52.90
CA ALA A 94 75.02 -11.17 -52.42
C ALA A 94 73.65 -10.84 -53.04
N ILE A 95 73.49 -11.03 -54.36
CA ILE A 95 72.21 -10.89 -55.08
C ILE A 95 71.15 -11.81 -54.45
N GLN A 96 71.41 -13.13 -54.40
CA GLN A 96 70.47 -14.10 -53.84
C GLN A 96 70.06 -13.79 -52.39
N THR A 97 71.01 -13.32 -51.55
CA THR A 97 70.70 -12.93 -50.17
C THR A 97 69.76 -11.72 -50.10
N MET A 98 69.90 -10.78 -51.03
CA MET A 98 69.02 -9.61 -51.13
C MET A 98 67.66 -9.94 -51.73
N ASP A 99 67.58 -10.84 -52.71
CA ASP A 99 66.32 -11.32 -53.27
C ASP A 99 65.45 -12.01 -52.21
N TYR A 100 66.04 -12.82 -51.32
CA TYR A 100 65.32 -13.38 -50.17
C TYR A 100 64.80 -12.27 -49.23
N LYS A 101 65.60 -11.25 -48.92
CA LYS A 101 65.14 -10.10 -48.12
C LYS A 101 63.99 -9.33 -48.77
N VAL A 102 64.04 -9.11 -50.09
CA VAL A 102 62.97 -8.43 -50.86
C VAL A 102 61.71 -9.29 -50.90
N SER A 103 61.86 -10.61 -51.07
CA SER A 103 60.76 -11.57 -51.00
C SER A 103 60.08 -11.54 -49.63
N ASP A 104 60.85 -11.60 -48.52
CA ASP A 104 60.30 -11.57 -47.16
C ASP A 104 59.72 -10.21 -46.76
N GLY A 105 60.31 -9.10 -47.24
CA GLY A 105 59.73 -7.77 -47.12
C GLY A 105 58.38 -7.68 -47.83
N SER A 106 58.28 -8.23 -49.03
CA SER A 106 57.04 -8.28 -49.83
C SER A 106 55.97 -9.17 -49.18
N LYS A 107 56.35 -10.34 -48.64
CA LYS A 107 55.44 -11.21 -47.84
C LYS A 107 54.89 -10.46 -46.63
N LYS A 108 55.75 -9.79 -45.86
CA LYS A 108 55.35 -8.98 -44.69
C LYS A 108 54.43 -7.83 -45.08
N LEU A 109 54.75 -7.11 -46.16
CA LEU A 109 53.89 -6.03 -46.67
C LEU A 109 52.52 -6.54 -47.14
N ASN A 110 52.47 -7.68 -47.83
CA ASN A 110 51.21 -8.28 -48.27
C ASN A 110 50.36 -8.81 -47.11
N ALA A 111 50.98 -9.40 -46.09
CA ALA A 111 50.30 -9.79 -44.85
C ALA A 111 49.72 -8.57 -44.11
N LEU A 112 50.48 -7.48 -43.98
CA LEU A 112 49.98 -6.23 -43.39
C LEU A 112 48.84 -5.61 -44.20
N LYS A 113 48.96 -5.56 -45.55
CA LYS A 113 47.89 -5.11 -46.44
C LYS A 113 46.60 -5.93 -46.26
N HIS A 114 46.72 -7.27 -46.15
CA HIS A 114 45.57 -8.12 -45.89
C HIS A 114 44.93 -7.81 -44.53
N VAL A 115 45.72 -7.71 -43.45
CA VAL A 115 45.21 -7.36 -42.11
C VAL A 115 44.51 -5.99 -42.11
N THR A 116 45.07 -4.98 -42.79
CA THR A 116 44.42 -3.67 -42.93
C THR A 116 43.12 -3.76 -43.72
N ALA A 117 43.08 -4.51 -44.83
CA ALA A 117 41.85 -4.72 -45.60
C ALA A 117 40.76 -5.48 -44.82
N SER A 118 41.12 -6.49 -44.03
CA SER A 118 40.19 -7.18 -43.13
C SER A 118 39.64 -6.24 -42.04
N LYS A 119 40.50 -5.38 -41.47
CA LYS A 119 40.08 -4.39 -40.47
C LYS A 119 39.17 -3.32 -41.07
N GLN A 120 39.46 -2.83 -42.28
CA GLN A 120 38.61 -1.86 -42.95
C GLN A 120 37.22 -2.42 -43.19
N LYS A 121 37.11 -3.61 -43.80
CA LYS A 121 35.82 -4.29 -43.98
C LYS A 121 35.04 -4.42 -42.68
N ARG A 122 35.72 -4.77 -41.57
CA ARG A 122 35.05 -4.89 -40.26
C ARG A 122 34.60 -3.54 -39.67
N LEU A 123 35.27 -2.44 -40.01
CA LEU A 123 34.79 -1.09 -39.69
C LEU A 123 33.58 -0.71 -40.56
N ASP A 124 33.63 -1.00 -41.86
CA ASP A 124 32.54 -0.74 -42.81
C ASP A 124 31.26 -1.51 -42.40
N GLU A 125 31.41 -2.80 -42.04
CA GLU A 125 30.35 -3.64 -41.45
C GLU A 125 29.76 -3.03 -40.16
N LEU A 126 30.62 -2.60 -39.24
CA LEU A 126 30.18 -2.06 -37.94
C LEU A 126 29.52 -0.67 -38.10
N GLN A 127 29.98 0.14 -39.05
CA GLN A 127 29.37 1.42 -39.39
C GLN A 127 28.01 1.23 -40.07
N TYR A 128 27.84 0.21 -40.92
CA TYR A 128 26.52 -0.17 -41.44
C TYR A 128 25.57 -0.56 -40.29
N GLN A 129 25.98 -1.46 -39.40
CA GLN A 129 25.18 -1.90 -38.24
C GLN A 129 24.82 -0.74 -37.30
N TYR A 130 25.74 0.21 -37.10
CA TYR A 130 25.47 1.43 -36.33
C TYR A 130 24.41 2.32 -37.00
N ASN A 131 24.52 2.55 -38.31
CA ASN A 131 23.56 3.38 -39.06
C ASN A 131 22.16 2.74 -39.13
N GLU A 132 22.10 1.41 -39.28
CA GLU A 132 20.86 0.62 -39.24
C GLU A 132 20.18 0.76 -37.87
N LEU A 133 20.90 0.49 -36.78
CA LEU A 133 20.39 0.65 -35.41
C LEU A 133 19.98 2.11 -35.11
N ALA A 134 20.77 3.09 -35.55
CA ALA A 134 20.46 4.51 -35.33
C ALA A 134 19.14 4.91 -36.02
N ARG A 135 18.92 4.47 -37.27
CA ARG A 135 17.65 4.68 -37.98
C ARG A 135 16.50 4.00 -37.26
N ASP A 136 16.66 2.74 -36.87
CA ASP A 136 15.60 1.96 -36.23
C ASP A 136 15.22 2.56 -34.86
N THR A 137 16.18 3.11 -34.10
CA THR A 137 15.88 3.88 -32.86
C THR A 137 15.13 5.18 -33.14
N ALA A 138 15.42 5.88 -34.25
CA ALA A 138 14.69 7.08 -34.65
C ALA A 138 13.27 6.77 -35.14
N GLU A 139 13.08 5.66 -35.87
CA GLU A 139 11.75 5.16 -36.28
C GLU A 139 10.92 4.76 -35.04
N ALA A 140 11.53 4.11 -34.04
CA ALA A 140 10.88 3.79 -32.76
C ALA A 140 10.51 5.05 -31.94
N GLN A 141 11.41 6.03 -31.84
CA GLN A 141 11.14 7.32 -31.18
C GLN A 141 10.00 8.07 -31.86
N ALA A 142 10.01 8.21 -33.18
CA ALA A 142 8.93 8.88 -33.94
C ALA A 142 7.57 8.16 -33.82
N THR A 143 7.56 6.85 -33.52
CA THR A 143 6.34 6.11 -33.17
C THR A 143 5.88 6.40 -31.74
N LEU A 144 6.77 6.45 -30.76
CA LEU A 144 6.45 6.81 -29.37
C LEU A 144 5.97 8.28 -29.23
N GLU A 145 6.61 9.19 -29.97
CA GLU A 145 6.21 10.61 -30.07
C GLU A 145 4.90 10.81 -30.86
N GLY A 146 4.38 9.77 -31.52
CA GLY A 146 3.16 9.82 -32.33
C GLY A 146 3.27 10.69 -33.58
N ALA A 147 4.50 10.92 -34.07
CA ALA A 147 4.74 11.54 -35.37
C ALA A 147 4.47 10.55 -36.51
N ASN A 148 4.82 9.28 -36.32
CA ASN A 148 4.53 8.20 -37.27
C ASN A 148 3.04 7.82 -37.28
N LYS A 149 2.57 7.35 -38.45
CA LYS A 149 1.18 6.89 -38.68
C LYS A 149 0.74 5.81 -37.69
N GLU A 150 1.66 5.00 -37.18
CA GLU A 150 1.36 3.94 -36.21
C GLU A 150 1.18 4.49 -34.80
N GLY A 151 2.02 5.45 -34.37
CA GLY A 151 1.83 6.17 -33.12
C GLY A 151 0.57 7.05 -33.11
N GLN A 152 0.17 7.60 -34.26
CA GLN A 152 -1.12 8.28 -34.43
C GLN A 152 -2.30 7.30 -34.25
N ARG A 153 -2.24 6.12 -34.86
CA ARG A 153 -3.24 5.04 -34.66
C ARG A 153 -3.29 4.56 -33.22
N LEU A 154 -2.14 4.45 -32.55
CA LEU A 154 -2.05 4.05 -31.15
C LEU A 154 -2.76 5.09 -30.26
N ARG A 155 -2.45 6.38 -30.43
CA ARG A 155 -3.17 7.48 -29.76
C ARG A 155 -4.67 7.49 -30.06
N ASP A 156 -5.08 7.21 -31.29
CA ASP A 156 -6.50 7.10 -31.66
C ASP A 156 -7.20 5.91 -30.96
N LEU A 157 -6.49 4.82 -30.73
CA LEU A 157 -7.00 3.64 -30.02
C LEU A 157 -7.05 3.88 -28.50
N GLU A 158 -6.03 4.49 -27.90
CA GLU A 158 -6.02 4.95 -26.51
C GLU A 158 -7.19 5.91 -26.25
N ASN A 159 -7.33 6.96 -27.07
CA ASN A 159 -8.44 7.91 -26.99
C ASN A 159 -9.83 7.27 -27.20
N ARG A 160 -9.92 6.10 -27.84
CA ARG A 160 -11.17 5.33 -27.97
C ARG A 160 -11.40 4.42 -26.76
N LEU A 161 -10.34 3.84 -26.20
CA LEU A 161 -10.38 3.05 -24.97
C LEU A 161 -10.82 3.91 -23.79
N ASP A 162 -10.21 5.08 -23.59
CA ASP A 162 -10.59 6.01 -22.52
C ASP A 162 -12.06 6.46 -22.64
N LYS A 163 -12.51 6.74 -23.87
CA LYS A 163 -13.93 7.07 -24.15
C LYS A 163 -14.88 5.89 -23.97
N ALA A 164 -14.38 4.65 -24.02
CA ALA A 164 -15.17 3.46 -23.69
C ALA A 164 -15.20 3.25 -22.16
N LEU A 165 -14.06 3.37 -21.48
CA LEU A 165 -13.95 3.26 -20.01
C LEU A 165 -14.79 4.31 -19.30
N LEU A 166 -14.74 5.58 -19.74
CA LEU A 166 -15.60 6.65 -19.20
C LEU A 166 -17.08 6.31 -19.34
N LYS A 167 -17.52 5.78 -20.49
CA LYS A 167 -18.91 5.34 -20.72
C LYS A 167 -19.29 4.12 -19.89
N CYS A 168 -18.38 3.18 -19.66
CA CYS A 168 -18.62 2.04 -18.79
C CYS A 168 -18.80 2.50 -17.33
N ASN A 169 -17.94 3.39 -16.85
CA ASN A 169 -18.01 3.94 -15.49
C ASN A 169 -19.28 4.80 -15.30
N GLU A 170 -19.67 5.59 -16.29
CA GLU A 170 -20.92 6.36 -16.30
C GLU A 170 -22.15 5.43 -16.30
N ALA A 171 -22.15 4.40 -17.16
CA ALA A 171 -23.22 3.39 -17.19
C ALA A 171 -23.32 2.60 -15.88
N GLU A 172 -22.19 2.31 -15.21
CA GLU A 172 -22.17 1.67 -13.89
C GLU A 172 -22.70 2.62 -12.79
N HIS A 173 -22.32 3.89 -12.81
CA HIS A 173 -22.87 4.89 -11.89
C HIS A 173 -24.40 5.03 -12.07
N ILE A 174 -24.87 5.09 -13.32
CA ILE A 174 -26.30 5.13 -13.66
C ILE A 174 -27.01 3.85 -13.19
N LYS A 175 -26.46 2.66 -13.48
CA LYS A 175 -26.97 1.37 -13.00
C LYS A 175 -27.07 1.32 -11.48
N ASN A 176 -26.05 1.77 -10.76
CA ASN A 176 -26.02 1.78 -9.30
C ASN A 176 -27.05 2.78 -8.73
N THR A 177 -27.23 3.92 -9.38
CA THR A 177 -28.28 4.90 -9.04
C THR A 177 -29.68 4.31 -9.22
N TYR A 178 -29.96 3.66 -10.35
CA TYR A 178 -31.23 2.95 -10.57
C TYR A 178 -31.42 1.75 -9.63
N GLY A 179 -30.34 1.06 -9.23
CA GLY A 179 -30.37 0.02 -8.21
C GLY A 179 -30.81 0.55 -6.84
N GLN A 180 -30.29 1.70 -6.42
CA GLN A 180 -30.71 2.37 -5.17
C GLN A 180 -32.17 2.86 -5.24
N ILE A 181 -32.61 3.41 -6.38
CA ILE A 181 -34.00 3.82 -6.60
C ILE A 181 -34.93 2.59 -6.52
N LYS A 182 -34.57 1.48 -7.20
CA LYS A 182 -35.33 0.23 -7.14
C LYS A 182 -35.43 -0.32 -5.71
N ALA A 183 -34.32 -0.37 -4.97
CA ALA A 183 -34.31 -0.87 -3.60
C ALA A 183 -35.22 -0.05 -2.68
N LYS A 184 -35.25 1.29 -2.83
CA LYS A 184 -36.20 2.15 -2.09
C LYS A 184 -37.66 1.88 -2.47
N LEU A 185 -37.95 1.72 -3.76
CA LEU A 185 -39.31 1.41 -4.22
C LEU A 185 -39.77 0.01 -3.76
N GLU A 186 -38.86 -0.96 -3.62
CA GLU A 186 -39.16 -2.29 -3.07
C GLU A 186 -39.42 -2.24 -1.55
N ASP A 187 -38.69 -1.40 -0.80
CA ASP A 187 -38.93 -1.14 0.63
C ASP A 187 -40.23 -0.36 0.89
N GLU A 188 -40.49 0.70 0.11
CA GLU A 188 -41.78 1.42 0.10
C GLU A 188 -42.95 0.47 -0.23
N HIS A 189 -42.78 -0.40 -1.25
CA HIS A 189 -43.80 -1.38 -1.64
C HIS A 189 -44.13 -2.37 -0.51
N LEU A 190 -43.13 -2.82 0.24
CA LEU A 190 -43.34 -3.67 1.43
C LEU A 190 -44.13 -2.93 2.52
N ASN A 191 -43.89 -1.63 2.68
CA ASN A 191 -44.52 -0.80 3.71
C ASN A 191 -45.91 -0.28 3.34
N TYR A 192 -46.28 -0.17 2.05
CA TYR A 192 -47.62 0.26 1.64
C TYR A 192 -48.74 -0.66 2.18
N GLY A 193 -48.51 -1.98 2.29
CA GLY A 193 -49.46 -2.91 2.92
C GLY A 193 -49.72 -2.55 4.39
N ASN A 194 -48.66 -2.47 5.19
CA ASN A 194 -48.74 -2.10 6.62
C ASN A 194 -49.41 -0.73 6.83
N ASN A 195 -49.14 0.24 5.95
CA ASN A 195 -49.74 1.57 6.00
C ASN A 195 -51.24 1.54 5.66
N LEU A 196 -51.66 0.73 4.69
CA LEU A 196 -53.08 0.53 4.36
C LEU A 196 -53.83 -0.18 5.49
N ASP A 197 -53.26 -1.24 6.06
CA ASP A 197 -53.85 -1.96 7.21
C ASP A 197 -54.02 -1.03 8.43
N ALA A 198 -53.04 -0.16 8.69
CA ALA A 198 -53.11 0.84 9.74
C ALA A 198 -54.20 1.89 9.47
N MET A 199 -54.32 2.41 8.24
CA MET A 199 -55.40 3.33 7.86
C MET A 199 -56.77 2.66 7.91
N GLU A 200 -56.90 1.39 7.51
CA GLU A 200 -58.14 0.63 7.65
C GLU A 200 -58.53 0.41 9.12
N ALA A 201 -57.56 0.12 9.99
CA ALA A 201 -57.80 -0.02 11.42
C ALA A 201 -58.26 1.31 12.05
N GLU A 202 -57.66 2.44 11.66
CA GLU A 202 -58.09 3.78 12.08
C GLU A 202 -59.52 4.08 11.60
N ILE A 203 -59.84 3.79 10.34
CA ILE A 203 -61.19 3.96 9.77
C ILE A 203 -62.22 3.07 10.46
N LYS A 204 -61.84 1.87 10.93
CA LYS A 204 -62.70 0.98 11.72
C LYS A 204 -62.99 1.59 13.10
N ARG A 205 -61.95 1.99 13.86
CA ARG A 205 -62.13 2.67 15.17
C ARG A 205 -62.97 3.93 15.08
N CYS A 206 -62.70 4.82 14.12
CA CYS A 206 -63.47 6.05 13.92
C CYS A 206 -64.95 5.77 13.54
N ARG A 207 -65.25 4.63 12.90
CA ARG A 207 -66.65 4.22 12.63
C ARG A 207 -67.33 3.70 13.89
N GLU A 208 -66.61 2.95 14.72
CA GLU A 208 -67.08 2.42 16.00
C GLU A 208 -67.36 3.58 16.98
N GLU A 209 -66.42 4.51 17.15
CA GLU A 209 -66.59 5.75 17.94
C GLU A 209 -67.78 6.59 17.46
N VAL A 210 -67.98 6.73 16.14
CA VAL A 210 -69.14 7.43 15.56
C VAL A 210 -70.46 6.69 15.79
N ILE A 211 -70.45 5.36 16.04
CA ILE A 211 -71.64 4.61 16.45
C ILE A 211 -71.90 4.81 17.96
N GLU A 212 -70.88 4.72 18.81
CA GLU A 212 -70.99 4.97 20.25
C GLU A 212 -71.48 6.40 20.55
N LEU A 213 -70.93 7.41 19.88
CA LEU A 213 -71.37 8.80 20.00
C LEU A 213 -72.82 9.02 19.53
N LYS A 214 -73.30 8.24 18.55
CA LYS A 214 -74.72 8.29 18.12
C LYS A 214 -75.65 7.68 19.16
N ILE A 215 -75.26 6.57 19.77
CA ILE A 215 -76.02 5.94 20.86
C ILE A 215 -76.07 6.91 22.06
N MET A 216 -74.92 7.44 22.48
CA MET A 216 -74.84 8.44 23.55
C MET A 216 -75.69 9.69 23.26
N HIS A 217 -75.74 10.16 22.00
CA HIS A 217 -76.61 11.28 21.61
C HIS A 217 -78.10 10.90 21.66
N GLN A 218 -78.48 9.69 21.27
CA GLN A 218 -79.85 9.18 21.38
C GLN A 218 -80.27 9.08 22.85
N ASP A 219 -79.45 8.50 23.71
CA ASP A 219 -79.70 8.41 25.16
C ASP A 219 -79.81 9.80 25.80
N ALA A 220 -78.92 10.73 25.46
CA ALA A 220 -78.98 12.12 25.93
C ALA A 220 -80.24 12.86 25.44
N ASN A 221 -80.72 12.57 24.23
CA ASN A 221 -82.00 13.09 23.73
C ASN A 221 -83.19 12.50 24.48
N LEU A 222 -83.21 11.18 24.72
CA LEU A 222 -84.26 10.49 25.47
C LEU A 222 -84.34 10.95 26.93
N ALA A 223 -83.19 11.12 27.60
CA ALA A 223 -83.11 11.70 28.92
C ALA A 223 -83.64 13.15 28.95
N LYS A 224 -83.34 13.94 27.90
CA LYS A 224 -83.84 15.31 27.75
C LYS A 224 -85.36 15.35 27.51
N THR A 225 -85.93 14.47 26.68
CA THR A 225 -87.39 14.43 26.46
C THR A 225 -88.11 13.98 27.73
N ALA A 226 -87.63 12.92 28.40
CA ALA A 226 -88.19 12.48 29.67
C ALA A 226 -88.15 13.57 30.76
N ALA A 227 -87.05 14.34 30.84
CA ALA A 227 -86.94 15.46 31.78
C ALA A 227 -87.90 16.62 31.44
N LEU A 228 -88.16 16.90 30.16
CA LEU A 228 -89.13 17.90 29.72
C LEU A 228 -90.58 17.45 29.93
N GLU A 229 -90.87 16.16 29.73
CA GLU A 229 -92.18 15.55 29.99
C GLU A 229 -92.49 15.54 31.49
N GLU A 230 -91.53 15.15 32.34
CA GLU A 230 -91.67 15.23 33.80
C GLU A 230 -91.81 16.68 34.28
N LEU A 231 -91.05 17.63 33.74
CA LEU A 231 -91.22 19.05 34.04
C LEU A 231 -92.63 19.54 33.69
N SER A 232 -93.13 19.25 32.48
CA SER A 232 -94.49 19.59 32.03
C SER A 232 -95.57 18.95 32.92
N ARG A 233 -95.36 17.71 33.35
CA ARG A 233 -96.25 17.00 34.29
C ARG A 233 -96.27 17.68 35.66
N GLN A 234 -95.10 18.06 36.19
CA GLN A 234 -94.98 18.76 37.47
C GLN A 234 -95.56 20.18 37.40
N GLU A 235 -95.33 20.93 36.33
CA GLU A 235 -95.94 22.24 36.08
C GLU A 235 -97.47 22.14 36.02
N SER A 236 -97.99 21.12 35.33
CA SER A 236 -99.43 20.83 35.25
C SER A 236 -100.03 20.47 36.62
N LEU A 237 -99.34 19.67 37.42
CA LEU A 237 -99.75 19.34 38.80
C LEU A 237 -99.72 20.57 39.71
N VAL A 238 -98.67 21.39 39.65
CA VAL A 238 -98.56 22.64 40.42
C VAL A 238 -99.63 23.64 40.01
N PHE A 239 -99.97 23.73 38.72
CA PHE A 239 -101.07 24.57 38.24
C PHE A 239 -102.43 24.06 38.72
N ALA A 240 -102.67 22.75 38.67
CA ALA A 240 -103.89 22.13 39.19
C ALA A 240 -104.03 22.34 40.70
N GLU A 241 -102.97 22.14 41.49
CA GLU A 241 -102.95 22.40 42.94
C GLU A 241 -103.16 23.89 43.27
N ARG A 242 -102.54 24.82 42.54
CA ARG A 242 -102.82 26.26 42.69
C ARG A 242 -104.29 26.55 42.46
N ARG A 243 -104.85 26.08 41.33
CA ARG A 243 -106.27 26.27 40.98
C ARG A 243 -107.21 25.64 42.02
N ARG A 244 -106.85 24.48 42.59
CA ARG A 244 -107.59 23.81 43.67
C ARG A 244 -107.61 24.69 44.92
N ARG A 245 -106.45 25.20 45.33
CA ARG A 245 -106.29 26.10 46.49
C ARG A 245 -106.98 27.45 46.26
N ASP A 246 -106.96 27.99 45.06
CA ASP A 246 -107.68 29.23 44.72
C ASP A 246 -109.20 29.04 44.82
N VAL A 247 -109.74 27.88 44.40
CA VAL A 247 -111.15 27.52 44.59
C VAL A 247 -111.48 27.26 46.06
N GLU A 248 -110.62 26.56 46.81
CA GLU A 248 -110.79 26.37 48.27
C GLU A 248 -110.78 27.71 49.01
N LEU A 249 -109.86 28.62 48.67
CA LEU A 249 -109.79 29.99 49.21
C LEU A 249 -111.00 30.83 48.78
N GLN A 250 -111.52 30.66 47.57
CA GLN A 250 -112.72 31.36 47.11
C GLN A 250 -113.97 30.85 47.85
N ASN A 251 -114.10 29.54 48.05
CA ASN A 251 -115.17 28.93 48.84
C ASN A 251 -115.08 29.36 50.31
N MET A 252 -113.88 29.39 50.91
CA MET A 252 -113.68 29.92 52.25
C MET A 252 -113.98 31.42 52.34
N LYS A 253 -113.66 32.22 51.32
CA LYS A 253 -114.06 33.64 51.24
C LYS A 253 -115.57 33.80 51.12
N GLN A 254 -116.25 32.96 50.35
CA GLN A 254 -117.73 32.95 50.27
C GLN A 254 -118.34 32.57 51.62
N VAL A 255 -117.91 31.48 52.26
CA VAL A 255 -118.39 31.09 53.59
C VAL A 255 -118.04 32.16 54.64
N ALA A 256 -116.90 32.86 54.52
CA ALA A 256 -116.56 33.98 55.39
C ALA A 256 -117.43 35.23 55.11
N GLN A 257 -117.78 35.53 53.86
CA GLN A 257 -118.71 36.60 53.49
C GLN A 257 -120.16 36.27 53.90
N GLU A 258 -120.60 35.03 53.74
CA GLU A 258 -121.88 34.55 54.26
C GLU A 258 -121.91 34.59 55.78
N LYS A 259 -120.82 34.20 56.46
CA LYS A 259 -120.69 34.35 57.90
C LYS A 259 -120.59 35.81 58.33
N GLN A 260 -120.00 36.71 57.55
CA GLN A 260 -120.05 38.16 57.81
C GLN A 260 -121.45 38.72 57.60
N LEU A 261 -122.17 38.36 56.53
CA LEU A 261 -123.55 38.79 56.30
C LEU A 261 -124.53 38.19 57.31
N MET A 262 -124.27 36.97 57.79
CA MET A 262 -124.97 36.39 58.92
C MET A 262 -124.58 37.08 60.22
N GLN A 263 -123.30 37.38 60.47
CA GLN A 263 -122.84 38.16 61.62
C GLN A 263 -123.36 39.61 61.57
N GLU A 264 -123.60 40.21 60.42
CA GLU A 264 -124.20 41.54 60.29
C GLU A 264 -125.71 41.48 60.59
N LYS A 265 -126.41 40.45 60.07
CA LYS A 265 -127.81 40.13 60.44
C LYS A 265 -127.94 39.72 61.91
N VAL A 266 -126.90 39.16 62.50
CA VAL A 266 -126.84 38.69 63.89
C VAL A 266 -126.34 39.78 64.82
N GLU A 267 -125.49 40.72 64.43
CA GLU A 267 -125.22 41.97 65.16
C GLU A 267 -126.50 42.80 65.21
N LYS A 268 -127.21 42.91 64.08
CA LYS A 268 -128.58 43.45 63.99
C LYS A 268 -129.64 42.64 64.78
N ARG A 269 -129.25 41.60 65.52
CA ARG A 269 -130.09 40.84 66.48
C ARG A 269 -129.49 40.67 67.88
N ILE A 270 -128.16 40.71 68.05
CA ILE A 270 -127.40 40.57 69.30
C ILE A 270 -127.15 41.93 69.94
N ALA A 271 -127.17 43.02 69.17
CA ALA A 271 -127.48 44.35 69.69
C ALA A 271 -128.89 44.43 70.34
N ALA A 272 -129.68 43.34 70.32
CA ALA A 272 -130.97 43.22 70.98
C ALA A 272 -131.10 42.02 71.94
N ARG A 273 -130.07 41.15 72.12
CA ARG A 273 -130.05 40.18 73.24
C ARG A 273 -128.70 39.48 73.49
N GLU A 274 -128.43 39.26 74.78
CA GLU A 274 -127.24 38.60 75.34
C GLU A 274 -127.43 37.09 75.59
N SER A 275 -126.35 36.45 76.08
CA SER A 275 -126.31 35.32 77.04
C SER A 275 -126.28 33.84 76.56
N THR A 276 -125.06 33.28 76.70
CA THR A 276 -124.69 32.02 77.42
C THR A 276 -124.95 30.58 76.90
N SER A 277 -123.83 29.84 76.86
CA SER A 277 -123.56 28.46 77.37
C SER A 277 -123.98 27.17 76.62
N ASN A 278 -122.96 26.33 76.37
CA ASN A 278 -122.79 24.89 76.72
C ASN A 278 -123.78 23.82 76.17
N ALA A 279 -123.44 22.52 76.07
CA ALA A 279 -122.18 21.74 75.91
C ALA A 279 -122.54 20.23 75.72
N GLU A 280 -121.67 19.42 75.06
CA GLU A 280 -121.55 17.92 75.14
C GLU A 280 -122.82 17.04 74.84
N ASP A 281 -122.78 15.72 74.57
CA ASP A 281 -121.86 14.79 73.86
C ASP A 281 -122.67 13.45 73.56
N GLU A 282 -122.01 12.38 73.08
CA GLU A 282 -122.33 10.92 73.21
C GLU A 282 -122.96 10.08 72.05
N ARG A 283 -122.12 9.14 71.54
CA ARG A 283 -122.30 7.65 71.37
C ARG A 283 -123.25 6.97 70.35
N THR A 284 -122.77 5.79 69.87
CA THR A 284 -123.39 4.43 69.72
C THR A 284 -122.88 3.68 68.45
N SER A 285 -122.99 2.35 68.23
CA SER A 285 -122.94 1.11 69.07
C SER A 285 -123.07 -0.18 68.18
N ALA A 286 -122.30 -1.27 68.41
CA ALA A 286 -122.51 -2.68 67.95
C ALA A 286 -121.43 -3.61 68.60
N ILE A 287 -121.70 -4.80 69.21
CA ILE A 287 -122.13 -6.12 68.69
C ILE A 287 -121.12 -6.74 67.69
N GLY A 288 -120.56 -7.96 67.86
CA GLY A 288 -120.62 -8.95 68.96
C GLY A 288 -120.38 -10.41 68.49
N ILE A 289 -119.17 -10.98 68.69
CA ILE A 289 -118.75 -12.32 68.21
C ILE A 289 -117.96 -13.08 69.33
N THR A 290 -117.93 -14.42 69.28
CA THR A 290 -117.37 -15.33 70.30
C THR A 290 -115.84 -15.25 70.48
N GLU A 291 -115.40 -15.06 71.73
CA GLU A 291 -114.01 -14.73 72.11
C GLU A 291 -112.91 -15.65 71.58
N GLU A 292 -113.08 -16.99 71.57
CA GLU A 292 -111.97 -17.90 71.23
C GLU A 292 -111.69 -17.95 69.73
N GLN A 293 -112.72 -17.74 68.90
CA GLN A 293 -112.54 -17.48 67.48
C GLN A 293 -112.04 -16.05 67.26
N GLN A 294 -112.60 -15.07 67.99
CA GLN A 294 -112.17 -13.69 67.88
C GLN A 294 -110.67 -13.51 68.17
N LYS A 295 -110.13 -14.18 69.20
CA LYS A 295 -108.69 -14.16 69.53
C LYS A 295 -107.83 -14.74 68.41
N LYS A 296 -108.18 -15.92 67.88
CA LYS A 296 -107.43 -16.50 66.75
C LYS A 296 -107.53 -15.63 65.48
N ILE A 297 -108.67 -14.98 65.26
CA ILE A 297 -108.84 -14.00 64.17
C ILE A 297 -107.96 -12.78 64.41
N THR A 298 -107.94 -12.17 65.60
CA THR A 298 -107.07 -11.02 65.90
C THR A 298 -105.59 -11.37 65.86
N ASP A 299 -105.19 -12.56 66.33
CA ASP A 299 -103.80 -13.03 66.29
C ASP A 299 -103.32 -13.19 64.84
N PHE A 300 -104.19 -13.72 63.96
CA PHE A 300 -103.90 -13.80 62.53
C PHE A 300 -103.97 -12.41 61.85
N GLU A 301 -104.95 -11.55 62.17
CA GLU A 301 -105.05 -10.20 61.64
C GLU A 301 -103.86 -9.32 62.02
N GLU A 302 -103.34 -9.43 63.26
CA GLU A 302 -102.15 -8.72 63.72
C GLU A 302 -100.89 -9.26 63.02
N ALA A 303 -100.74 -10.58 62.90
CA ALA A 303 -99.65 -11.18 62.12
C ALA A 303 -99.71 -10.78 60.63
N PHE A 304 -100.90 -10.78 60.02
CA PHE A 304 -101.10 -10.30 58.65
C PHE A 304 -100.83 -8.82 58.51
N LYS A 305 -101.21 -7.98 59.49
CA LYS A 305 -100.92 -6.55 59.49
C LYS A 305 -99.40 -6.29 59.57
N ILE A 306 -98.69 -7.01 60.42
CA ILE A 306 -97.22 -6.93 60.52
C ILE A 306 -96.57 -7.34 59.18
N ILE A 307 -97.02 -8.43 58.55
CA ILE A 307 -96.53 -8.83 57.22
C ILE A 307 -96.84 -7.76 56.17
N LYS A 308 -98.07 -7.23 56.17
CA LYS A 308 -98.56 -6.21 55.24
C LYS A 308 -97.78 -4.90 55.33
N GLU A 309 -97.49 -4.45 56.55
CA GLU A 309 -96.65 -3.27 56.82
C GLU A 309 -95.17 -3.52 56.48
N ALA A 310 -94.65 -4.74 56.72
CA ALA A 310 -93.28 -5.09 56.38
C ALA A 310 -93.03 -5.30 54.87
N THR A 311 -94.03 -5.74 54.10
CA THR A 311 -93.94 -5.88 52.64
C THR A 311 -94.41 -4.65 51.87
N GLY A 312 -95.23 -3.79 52.47
CA GLY A 312 -95.78 -2.58 51.84
C GLY A 312 -96.84 -2.85 50.77
N VAL A 313 -97.64 -3.92 50.95
CA VAL A 313 -98.54 -4.48 49.92
C VAL A 313 -100.00 -4.31 50.33
N SER A 314 -100.94 -4.23 49.38
CA SER A 314 -102.38 -4.06 49.69
C SER A 314 -103.14 -5.36 49.91
N ASP A 315 -102.93 -6.38 49.07
CA ASP A 315 -103.73 -7.61 49.07
C ASP A 315 -102.90 -8.88 49.30
N LEU A 316 -103.57 -9.91 49.85
CA LEU A 316 -102.96 -11.14 50.33
C LEU A 316 -102.32 -11.96 49.19
N ASP A 317 -102.98 -12.02 48.03
CA ASP A 317 -102.46 -12.69 46.84
C ASP A 317 -101.26 -11.94 46.23
N GLU A 318 -101.22 -10.60 46.34
CA GLU A 318 -100.05 -9.82 45.92
C GLU A 318 -98.86 -10.10 46.85
N VAL A 319 -99.06 -10.32 48.16
CA VAL A 319 -97.97 -10.73 49.07
C VAL A 319 -97.36 -12.06 48.61
N VAL A 320 -98.18 -13.07 48.30
CA VAL A 320 -97.70 -14.38 47.81
C VAL A 320 -96.93 -14.21 46.50
N LEU A 321 -97.53 -13.54 45.51
CA LEU A 321 -96.91 -13.29 44.21
C LEU A 321 -95.59 -12.49 44.33
N ARG A 322 -95.50 -11.53 45.27
CA ARG A 322 -94.26 -10.80 45.57
C ARG A 322 -93.20 -11.72 46.17
N PHE A 323 -93.56 -12.63 47.08
CA PHE A 323 -92.61 -13.57 47.70
C PHE A 323 -92.06 -14.58 46.69
N GLU A 324 -92.90 -15.12 45.80
CA GLU A 324 -92.47 -16.04 44.73
C GLU A 324 -91.51 -15.35 43.75
N ASN A 325 -91.91 -14.18 43.20
CA ASN A 325 -91.05 -13.38 42.31
C ASN A 325 -89.75 -12.90 43.00
N GLN A 326 -89.76 -12.62 44.31
CA GLN A 326 -88.54 -12.32 45.07
C GLN A 326 -87.61 -13.53 45.18
N GLY A 327 -88.15 -14.75 45.24
CA GLY A 327 -87.36 -15.99 45.20
C GLY A 327 -86.56 -16.12 43.90
N GLU A 328 -87.22 -15.94 42.76
CA GLU A 328 -86.57 -15.98 41.43
C GLU A 328 -85.59 -14.82 41.24
N THR A 329 -86.00 -13.59 41.59
CA THR A 329 -85.15 -12.39 41.51
C THR A 329 -83.88 -12.55 42.35
N LYS A 330 -84.00 -13.14 43.55
CA LYS A 330 -82.86 -13.45 44.42
C LYS A 330 -81.94 -14.51 43.82
N HIS A 331 -82.47 -15.54 43.15
CA HIS A 331 -81.65 -16.54 42.47
C HIS A 331 -80.85 -15.89 41.33
N HIS A 332 -81.52 -15.14 40.45
CA HIS A 332 -80.89 -14.43 39.34
C HIS A 332 -79.81 -13.44 39.80
N LEU A 333 -80.04 -12.68 40.88
CA LEU A 333 -79.03 -11.80 41.48
C LEU A 333 -77.85 -12.55 42.10
N VAL A 334 -78.06 -13.77 42.61
CA VAL A 334 -76.97 -14.64 43.10
C VAL A 334 -76.16 -15.20 41.93
N ASP A 335 -76.80 -15.64 40.86
CA ASP A 335 -76.12 -16.13 39.65
C ASP A 335 -75.30 -15.02 38.98
N LEU A 336 -75.90 -13.85 38.76
CA LEU A 336 -75.21 -12.69 38.17
C LEU A 336 -74.05 -12.21 39.05
N LYS A 337 -74.16 -12.31 40.38
CA LYS A 337 -73.04 -12.10 41.31
C LYS A 337 -71.94 -13.16 41.15
N ILE A 338 -72.30 -14.44 40.98
CA ILE A 338 -71.35 -15.53 40.76
C ILE A 338 -70.63 -15.37 39.41
N GLU A 339 -71.32 -14.95 38.36
CA GLU A 339 -70.74 -14.66 37.05
C GLU A 339 -69.81 -13.45 37.07
N ALA A 340 -70.24 -12.34 37.69
CA ALA A 340 -69.39 -11.18 37.91
C ALA A 340 -68.13 -11.55 38.72
N GLN A 341 -68.26 -12.39 39.75
CA GLN A 341 -67.13 -12.86 40.55
C GLN A 341 -66.18 -13.75 39.74
N LYS A 342 -66.69 -14.66 38.88
CA LYS A 342 -65.90 -15.47 37.93
C LYS A 342 -65.18 -14.60 36.89
N MET A 343 -65.80 -13.51 36.43
CA MET A 343 -65.17 -12.58 35.49
C MET A 343 -64.06 -11.78 36.18
N ILE A 344 -64.26 -11.35 37.43
CA ILE A 344 -63.24 -10.68 38.24
C ILE A 344 -62.03 -11.58 38.52
N THR A 345 -62.21 -12.89 38.78
CA THR A 345 -61.07 -13.80 38.96
C THR A 345 -60.30 -14.00 37.65
N LYS A 346 -61.00 -14.27 36.53
CA LYS A 346 -60.37 -14.37 35.20
C LYS A 346 -59.56 -13.11 34.86
N LEU A 347 -60.14 -11.93 34.99
CA LEU A 347 -59.44 -10.66 34.67
C LEU A 347 -58.23 -10.40 35.57
N ARG A 348 -58.21 -10.91 36.82
CA ARG A 348 -57.02 -10.89 37.68
C ARG A 348 -55.96 -11.88 37.19
N GLU A 349 -56.33 -13.12 36.90
CA GLU A 349 -55.44 -14.14 36.35
C GLU A 349 -54.81 -13.69 35.02
N GLU A 350 -55.59 -13.07 34.13
CA GLU A 350 -55.11 -12.50 32.87
C GLU A 350 -54.16 -11.31 33.09
N LYS A 351 -54.52 -10.38 33.98
CA LYS A 351 -53.66 -9.25 34.35
C LYS A 351 -52.32 -9.74 34.91
N ASP A 352 -52.36 -10.65 35.87
CA ASP A 352 -51.17 -11.09 36.59
C ASP A 352 -50.27 -11.95 35.66
N ARG A 353 -50.85 -12.74 34.75
CA ARG A 353 -50.16 -13.38 33.62
C ARG A 353 -49.46 -12.37 32.71
N MET A 354 -50.15 -11.30 32.31
CA MET A 354 -49.57 -10.26 31.45
C MET A 354 -48.49 -9.44 32.17
N GLN A 355 -48.61 -9.22 33.48
CA GLN A 355 -47.56 -8.62 34.31
C GLN A 355 -46.31 -9.51 34.40
N LEU A 356 -46.48 -10.84 34.49
CA LEU A 356 -45.39 -11.81 34.46
C LEU A 356 -44.63 -11.78 33.14
N CYS A 357 -45.34 -11.88 32.00
CA CYS A 357 -44.73 -11.79 30.67
C CYS A 357 -44.04 -10.43 30.44
N TYR A 358 -44.61 -9.33 30.91
CA TYR A 358 -43.99 -8.00 30.83
C TYR A 358 -42.68 -7.92 31.65
N ALA A 359 -42.68 -8.46 32.86
CA ALA A 359 -41.47 -8.50 33.69
C ALA A 359 -40.37 -9.35 33.06
N GLU A 360 -40.71 -10.55 32.54
CA GLU A 360 -39.78 -11.41 31.81
C GLU A 360 -39.21 -10.70 30.58
N MET A 361 -40.07 -10.11 29.74
CA MET A 361 -39.62 -9.44 28.51
C MET A 361 -38.76 -8.20 28.80
N LYS A 362 -39.04 -7.46 29.88
CA LYS A 362 -38.22 -6.33 30.32
C LYS A 362 -36.80 -6.80 30.69
N TYR A 363 -36.66 -7.69 31.67
CA TYR A 363 -35.35 -8.09 32.18
C TYR A 363 -34.55 -8.92 31.18
N THR A 364 -35.20 -9.77 30.37
CA THR A 364 -34.50 -10.53 29.31
C THR A 364 -34.10 -9.64 28.13
N GLY A 365 -34.90 -8.62 27.78
CA GLY A 365 -34.57 -7.63 26.76
C GLY A 365 -33.36 -6.78 27.14
N GLU A 366 -33.39 -6.15 28.32
CA GLU A 366 -32.29 -5.34 28.85
C GLU A 366 -30.98 -6.15 28.95
N THR A 367 -31.04 -7.40 29.43
CA THR A 367 -29.87 -8.29 29.54
C THR A 367 -29.27 -8.66 28.17
N LYS A 368 -30.12 -9.01 27.19
CA LYS A 368 -29.67 -9.34 25.82
C LYS A 368 -29.02 -8.14 25.13
N MET A 369 -29.60 -6.95 25.29
CA MET A 369 -29.05 -5.71 24.72
C MET A 369 -27.71 -5.33 25.37
N SER A 370 -27.57 -5.45 26.71
CA SER A 370 -26.31 -5.17 27.40
C SER A 370 -25.19 -6.12 26.98
N ASN A 371 -25.48 -7.42 26.85
CA ASN A 371 -24.49 -8.40 26.40
C ASN A 371 -24.12 -8.20 24.91
N GLY A 372 -25.09 -7.84 24.05
CA GLY A 372 -24.82 -7.48 22.66
C GLY A 372 -23.94 -6.23 22.51
N GLN A 373 -24.15 -5.21 23.35
CA GLN A 373 -23.31 -4.00 23.38
C GLN A 373 -21.87 -4.31 23.83
N LYS A 374 -21.69 -5.08 24.92
CA LYS A 374 -20.36 -5.51 25.38
C LYS A 374 -19.61 -6.31 24.33
N LEU A 375 -20.29 -7.26 23.67
CA LEU A 375 -19.71 -8.07 22.60
C LEU A 375 -19.30 -7.21 21.40
N LEU A 376 -20.10 -6.19 21.04
CA LEU A 376 -19.75 -5.22 20.00
C LEU A 376 -18.52 -4.37 20.40
N GLU A 377 -18.39 -4.00 21.67
CA GLU A 377 -17.27 -3.23 22.21
C GLU A 377 -15.98 -4.07 22.25
N GLU A 378 -16.05 -5.33 22.66
CA GLU A 378 -14.95 -6.29 22.54
C GLU A 378 -14.50 -6.50 21.08
N TYR A 379 -15.43 -6.61 20.13
CA TYR A 379 -15.07 -6.77 18.72
C TYR A 379 -14.45 -5.48 18.15
N LYS A 380 -14.87 -4.29 18.59
CA LYS A 380 -14.20 -3.04 18.22
C LYS A 380 -12.77 -2.99 18.76
N GLN A 381 -12.56 -3.28 20.03
CA GLN A 381 -11.21 -3.33 20.62
C GLN A 381 -10.30 -4.29 19.87
N LYS A 382 -10.77 -5.50 19.52
CA LYS A 382 -10.00 -6.48 18.73
C LYS A 382 -9.69 -6.00 17.30
N VAL A 383 -10.58 -5.20 16.69
CA VAL A 383 -10.32 -4.56 15.39
C VAL A 383 -9.28 -3.45 15.54
N ASP A 384 -9.40 -2.58 16.54
CA ASP A 384 -8.46 -1.49 16.80
C ASP A 384 -7.05 -2.03 17.12
N GLU A 385 -6.96 -3.12 17.90
CA GLU A 385 -5.71 -3.84 18.21
C GLU A 385 -5.05 -4.42 16.94
N GLU A 386 -5.79 -5.10 16.08
CA GLU A 386 -5.26 -5.66 14.83
C GLU A 386 -4.98 -4.58 13.76
N GLU A 387 -5.71 -3.45 13.75
CA GLU A 387 -5.37 -2.27 12.95
C GLU A 387 -4.02 -1.67 13.39
N HIS A 388 -3.82 -1.48 14.70
CA HIS A 388 -2.54 -1.03 15.25
C HIS A 388 -1.40 -2.01 14.96
N ARG A 389 -1.65 -3.32 15.08
CA ARG A 389 -0.69 -4.39 14.75
C ARG A 389 -0.34 -4.40 13.26
N ARG A 390 -1.31 -4.19 12.37
CA ARG A 390 -1.10 -4.05 10.92
C ARG A 390 -0.22 -2.85 10.60
N ILE A 391 -0.40 -1.73 11.32
CA ILE A 391 0.42 -0.53 11.15
C ILE A 391 1.87 -0.79 11.59
N THR A 392 2.12 -1.36 12.78
CA THR A 392 3.50 -1.62 13.25
C THR A 392 4.23 -2.63 12.36
N VAL A 393 3.57 -3.70 11.91
CA VAL A 393 4.16 -4.65 10.95
C VAL A 393 4.47 -4.00 9.60
N LYS A 394 3.64 -3.05 9.13
CA LYS A 394 3.91 -2.28 7.90
C LYS A 394 5.11 -1.33 8.07
N ASP A 395 5.19 -0.62 9.19
CA ASP A 395 6.33 0.24 9.53
C ASP A 395 7.64 -0.55 9.58
N ASP A 396 7.65 -1.72 10.22
CA ASP A 396 8.84 -2.57 10.32
C ASP A 396 9.20 -3.24 8.98
N LEU A 397 8.22 -3.55 8.13
CA LEU A 397 8.46 -3.95 6.74
C LEU A 397 9.08 -2.81 5.91
N GLU A 398 8.59 -1.58 6.03
CA GLU A 398 9.15 -0.42 5.32
C GLU A 398 10.58 -0.08 5.80
N ARG A 399 10.85 -0.19 7.11
CA ARG A 399 12.21 -0.10 7.68
C ARG A 399 13.12 -1.19 7.11
N SER A 400 12.66 -2.44 7.09
CA SER A 400 13.42 -3.59 6.59
C SER A 400 13.72 -3.46 5.10
N ASN A 401 12.74 -3.06 4.29
CA ASN A 401 12.91 -2.80 2.86
C ASN A 401 13.89 -1.64 2.60
N LYS A 402 13.84 -0.57 3.40
CA LYS A 402 14.80 0.54 3.29
C LYS A 402 16.23 0.11 3.58
N VAL A 403 16.44 -0.71 4.62
CA VAL A 403 17.76 -1.31 4.92
C VAL A 403 18.19 -2.24 3.79
N LEU A 404 17.30 -3.09 3.27
CA LEU A 404 17.59 -3.99 2.15
C LEU A 404 18.03 -3.23 0.89
N ILE A 405 17.33 -2.14 0.52
CA ILE A 405 17.69 -1.28 -0.62
C ILE A 405 19.07 -0.62 -0.40
N GLN A 406 19.36 -0.16 0.82
CA GLN A 406 20.67 0.40 1.18
C GLN A 406 21.78 -0.66 1.09
N CYS A 407 21.52 -1.91 1.51
CA CYS A 407 22.45 -3.02 1.35
C CYS A 407 22.70 -3.36 -0.13
N LYS A 408 21.65 -3.45 -0.97
CA LYS A 408 21.77 -3.70 -2.41
C LYS A 408 22.65 -2.65 -3.10
N SER A 409 22.31 -1.37 -2.94
CA SER A 409 23.09 -0.24 -3.45
C SER A 409 24.53 -0.23 -2.91
N GLY A 410 24.74 -0.55 -1.62
CA GLY A 410 26.07 -0.69 -1.04
C GLY A 410 26.91 -1.80 -1.67
N ILE A 411 26.30 -2.95 -1.97
CA ILE A 411 26.93 -4.10 -2.62
C ILE A 411 27.25 -3.79 -4.10
N GLU A 412 26.36 -3.11 -4.82
CA GLU A 412 26.59 -2.61 -6.18
C GLU A 412 27.75 -1.60 -6.23
N HIS A 413 27.75 -0.60 -5.34
CA HIS A 413 28.83 0.38 -5.24
C HIS A 413 30.16 -0.24 -4.83
N LEU A 414 30.16 -1.29 -4.00
CA LEU A 414 31.34 -2.08 -3.69
C LEU A 414 31.83 -2.84 -4.94
N HIS A 415 30.92 -3.46 -5.70
CA HIS A 415 31.25 -4.20 -6.91
C HIS A 415 31.89 -3.31 -7.98
N ASP A 416 31.32 -2.13 -8.24
CA ASP A 416 31.88 -1.16 -9.20
C ASP A 416 33.23 -0.61 -8.75
N LYS A 417 33.43 -0.36 -7.45
CA LYS A 417 34.75 0.02 -6.91
C LYS A 417 35.79 -1.09 -7.12
N LEU A 418 35.42 -2.36 -6.91
CA LEU A 418 36.32 -3.51 -7.06
C LEU A 418 36.52 -3.97 -8.52
N LYS A 419 35.72 -3.47 -9.47
CA LYS A 419 35.66 -3.89 -10.89
C LYS A 419 36.97 -3.84 -11.66
N HIS A 420 37.93 -3.05 -11.19
CA HIS A 420 39.26 -2.91 -11.80
C HIS A 420 40.26 -4.00 -11.37
N ILE A 421 39.94 -4.77 -10.32
CA ILE A 421 40.77 -5.87 -9.79
C ILE A 421 40.61 -7.11 -10.68
N LYS A 422 41.72 -7.60 -11.23
CA LYS A 422 41.74 -8.64 -12.26
C LYS A 422 41.79 -10.05 -11.67
N VAL A 423 40.61 -10.59 -11.38
CA VAL A 423 40.46 -11.96 -10.88
C VAL A 423 40.98 -12.98 -11.89
N SER A 424 41.95 -13.80 -11.50
CA SER A 424 42.32 -15.02 -12.22
C SER A 424 41.12 -15.97 -12.21
N LYS A 425 40.60 -16.32 -13.40
CA LYS A 425 39.31 -17.04 -13.59
C LYS A 425 39.06 -18.13 -12.52
N SER A 426 38.14 -17.84 -11.60
CA SER A 426 37.63 -18.80 -10.64
C SER A 426 36.85 -19.92 -11.35
N THR A 427 36.96 -21.15 -10.87
CA THR A 427 36.40 -22.35 -11.53
C THR A 427 34.98 -22.67 -11.06
N ALA A 428 34.21 -21.65 -10.68
CA ALA A 428 32.80 -21.78 -10.32
C ALA A 428 31.89 -21.71 -11.56
N PRO A 429 30.88 -22.58 -11.71
CA PRO A 429 29.90 -22.45 -12.78
C PRO A 429 29.04 -21.21 -12.56
N GLN A 430 29.11 -20.25 -13.49
CA GLN A 430 28.28 -19.05 -13.45
C GLN A 430 26.81 -19.42 -13.66
N ALA A 431 26.03 -19.37 -12.59
CA ALA A 431 24.58 -19.48 -12.68
C ALA A 431 24.02 -18.31 -13.51
N GLN A 432 23.18 -18.62 -14.51
CA GLN A 432 22.50 -17.61 -15.32
C GLN A 432 21.27 -17.07 -14.57
N ILE A 433 21.54 -16.37 -13.47
CA ILE A 433 20.55 -15.69 -12.64
C ILE A 433 20.11 -14.41 -13.35
N ASP A 434 18.81 -14.12 -13.34
CA ASP A 434 18.26 -12.90 -13.94
C ASP A 434 18.75 -11.66 -13.16
N VAL A 435 19.24 -10.67 -13.91
CA VAL A 435 19.72 -9.38 -13.41
C VAL A 435 18.64 -8.62 -12.63
N SER A 436 17.36 -8.89 -12.91
CA SER A 436 16.22 -8.31 -12.19
C SER A 436 15.85 -9.04 -10.88
N SER A 437 16.55 -10.12 -10.50
CA SER A 437 16.22 -10.93 -9.32
C SER A 437 17.03 -10.55 -8.08
N ASP A 438 16.42 -10.68 -6.90
CA ASP A 438 17.09 -10.40 -5.62
C ASP A 438 18.28 -11.34 -5.34
N GLU A 439 18.29 -12.54 -5.92
CA GLU A 439 19.37 -13.53 -5.81
C GLU A 439 20.64 -13.07 -6.54
N PHE A 440 20.52 -12.23 -7.57
CA PHE A 440 21.67 -11.66 -8.30
C PHE A 440 22.60 -10.85 -7.38
N VAL A 441 22.06 -10.25 -6.31
CA VAL A 441 22.83 -9.49 -5.31
C VAL A 441 23.80 -10.39 -4.53
N LEU A 442 23.46 -11.67 -4.32
CA LEU A 442 24.33 -12.64 -3.63
C LEU A 442 25.50 -13.09 -4.52
N ASP A 443 25.27 -13.20 -5.83
CA ASP A 443 26.34 -13.43 -6.83
C ASP A 443 27.25 -12.17 -6.95
N ILE A 444 26.68 -10.96 -6.99
CA ILE A 444 27.46 -9.71 -6.89
C ILE A 444 28.32 -9.69 -5.62
N LEU A 445 27.76 -10.05 -4.46
CA LEU A 445 28.47 -10.12 -3.18
C LEU A 445 29.62 -11.13 -3.23
N SER A 446 29.37 -12.34 -3.73
CA SER A 446 30.38 -13.40 -3.88
C SER A 446 31.55 -12.95 -4.77
N ARG A 447 31.26 -12.26 -5.88
CA ARG A 447 32.27 -11.65 -6.77
C ARG A 447 33.03 -10.50 -6.10
N CYS A 448 32.45 -9.83 -5.11
CA CYS A 448 33.15 -8.83 -4.30
C CYS A 448 34.10 -9.51 -3.30
N GLU A 449 33.68 -10.61 -2.68
CA GLU A 449 34.50 -11.41 -1.78
C GLU A 449 35.75 -11.97 -2.49
N GLU A 450 35.60 -12.62 -3.65
CA GLU A 450 36.74 -13.10 -4.46
C GLU A 450 37.77 -11.98 -4.76
N ARG A 451 37.28 -10.79 -5.12
CA ARG A 451 38.11 -9.61 -5.40
C ARG A 451 38.78 -9.04 -4.16
N LEU A 452 38.10 -9.04 -3.01
CA LEU A 452 38.64 -8.56 -1.74
C LEU A 452 39.71 -9.50 -1.18
N LEU A 453 39.52 -10.82 -1.30
CA LEU A 453 40.51 -11.82 -0.90
C LEU A 453 41.80 -11.67 -1.71
N GLN A 454 41.71 -11.48 -3.03
CA GLN A 454 42.89 -11.22 -3.87
C GLN A 454 43.52 -9.85 -3.62
N LEU A 455 42.73 -8.82 -3.32
CA LEU A 455 43.27 -7.53 -2.90
C LEU A 455 44.07 -7.66 -1.59
N LEU A 456 43.60 -8.48 -0.67
CA LEU A 456 44.27 -8.78 0.60
C LEU A 456 45.55 -9.60 0.38
N GLU A 457 45.55 -10.59 -0.52
CA GLU A 457 46.76 -11.32 -0.94
C GLU A 457 47.80 -10.38 -1.57
N HIS A 458 47.38 -9.50 -2.48
CA HIS A 458 48.27 -8.49 -3.07
C HIS A 458 48.78 -7.46 -2.05
N LEU A 459 47.96 -7.04 -1.08
CA LEU A 459 48.39 -6.19 0.03
C LEU A 459 49.42 -6.90 0.93
N GLY A 460 49.29 -8.21 1.14
CA GLY A 460 50.29 -9.03 1.86
C GLY A 460 51.65 -9.14 1.14
N GLN A 461 51.73 -8.75 -0.13
CA GLN A 461 52.95 -8.70 -0.93
C GLN A 461 53.56 -7.28 -1.03
N VAL A 462 52.93 -6.28 -0.38
CA VAL A 462 53.31 -4.86 -0.46
C VAL A 462 53.69 -4.34 0.92
N ASP A 463 54.81 -3.62 1.01
CA ASP A 463 55.18 -2.87 2.21
C ASP A 463 54.22 -1.69 2.41
N ILE A 464 53.27 -1.86 3.33
CA ILE A 464 52.23 -0.89 3.67
C ILE A 464 52.84 0.40 4.24
N GLU A 465 53.94 0.31 4.99
CA GLU A 465 54.54 1.45 5.69
C GLU A 465 55.35 2.34 4.74
N ALA A 466 56.10 1.71 3.82
CA ALA A 466 56.73 2.41 2.70
C ALA A 466 55.71 3.01 1.71
N GLN A 467 54.54 2.38 1.54
CA GLN A 467 53.50 2.91 0.66
C GLN A 467 52.68 4.04 1.31
N LEU A 468 52.39 3.96 2.61
CA LEU A 468 51.79 5.07 3.38
C LEU A 468 52.70 6.30 3.41
N SER A 469 54.02 6.12 3.50
CA SER A 469 54.98 7.23 3.39
C SER A 469 54.85 7.96 2.04
N LYS A 470 54.76 7.22 0.93
CA LYS A 470 54.53 7.79 -0.41
C LYS A 470 53.16 8.46 -0.57
N MET A 471 52.16 8.08 0.23
CA MET A 471 50.87 8.78 0.26
C MET A 471 50.92 10.12 1.03
N GLN A 472 51.98 10.35 1.82
CA GLN A 472 52.25 11.64 2.46
C GLN A 472 53.06 12.60 1.56
N GLU A 473 53.63 12.10 0.46
CA GLU A 473 54.33 12.93 -0.52
C GLU A 473 53.34 13.82 -1.30
N GLU A 474 53.64 15.12 -1.37
CA GLU A 474 52.75 16.16 -1.93
C GLU A 474 52.44 15.92 -3.41
N GLU A 475 53.39 15.36 -4.18
CA GLU A 475 53.19 14.94 -5.57
C GLU A 475 52.12 13.86 -5.73
N PHE A 476 52.04 12.89 -4.80
CA PHE A 476 51.04 11.83 -4.84
C PHE A 476 49.64 12.41 -4.58
N GLN A 477 49.52 13.33 -3.62
CA GLN A 477 48.26 13.96 -3.27
C GLN A 477 47.73 14.81 -4.45
N ASN A 478 48.60 15.61 -5.07
CA ASN A 478 48.30 16.36 -6.30
C ASN A 478 47.87 15.45 -7.47
N GLN A 479 48.57 14.33 -7.70
CA GLN A 479 48.22 13.36 -8.75
C GLN A 479 46.90 12.61 -8.49
N ILE A 480 46.53 12.39 -7.23
CA ILE A 480 45.24 11.82 -6.85
C ILE A 480 44.12 12.84 -7.06
N GLU A 481 44.32 14.09 -6.67
CA GLU A 481 43.30 15.14 -6.78
C GLU A 481 42.82 15.34 -8.23
N HIS A 482 43.75 15.34 -9.19
CA HIS A 482 43.47 15.38 -10.64
C HIS A 482 42.79 14.13 -11.21
N LYS A 483 42.56 13.07 -10.41
CA LYS A 483 41.96 11.78 -10.84
C LYS A 483 40.71 11.40 -10.04
N ILE A 484 40.19 12.28 -9.19
CA ILE A 484 38.97 12.04 -8.41
C ILE A 484 37.71 12.17 -9.30
N PRO A 485 36.77 11.20 -9.27
CA PRO A 485 35.49 11.32 -9.98
C PRO A 485 34.60 12.46 -9.44
N LEU A 486 33.88 13.13 -10.35
CA LEU A 486 33.02 14.29 -10.08
C LEU A 486 31.95 14.10 -8.98
N HIS A 487 31.56 12.86 -8.68
CA HIS A 487 30.55 12.53 -7.66
C HIS A 487 31.14 12.38 -6.23
N ASN A 488 32.45 12.55 -6.05
CA ASN A 488 33.13 12.27 -4.79
C ASN A 488 33.11 13.48 -3.84
N VAL A 489 32.01 13.65 -3.09
CA VAL A 489 31.80 14.76 -2.16
C VAL A 489 32.74 14.67 -0.95
N ARG A 490 33.97 15.16 -1.10
CA ARG A 490 34.86 15.44 0.03
C ARG A 490 34.30 16.62 0.82
N VAL A 491 33.99 16.39 2.10
CA VAL A 491 33.73 17.49 3.05
C VAL A 491 35.02 18.32 3.16
N LYS A 492 34.97 19.58 2.72
CA LYS A 492 36.02 20.56 3.01
C LYS A 492 36.01 20.82 4.52
N LEU A 493 36.83 20.08 5.26
CA LEU A 493 37.21 20.48 6.62
C LEU A 493 37.79 21.89 6.53
N PRO A 494 37.39 22.83 7.40
CA PRO A 494 38.02 24.14 7.44
C PRO A 494 39.52 23.96 7.70
N GLN A 495 40.34 24.25 6.69
CA GLN A 495 41.75 24.48 6.93
C GLN A 495 41.82 25.65 7.89
N VAL A 496 42.41 25.43 9.07
CA VAL A 496 42.74 26.53 9.98
C VAL A 496 43.84 27.31 9.29
N GLN A 497 43.43 28.32 8.52
CA GLN A 497 44.33 29.33 7.98
C GLN A 497 45.12 29.88 9.16
N LYS A 498 46.44 29.70 9.13
CA LYS A 498 47.32 30.46 10.01
C LYS A 498 47.17 31.92 9.59
N ASP A 499 47.01 32.81 10.56
CA ASP A 499 46.88 34.25 10.32
C ASP A 499 48.14 34.81 9.64
N ASN A 500 48.20 34.74 8.31
CA ASN A 500 49.14 35.50 7.51
C ASN A 500 48.61 36.92 7.42
N VAL A 501 48.91 37.71 8.46
CA VAL A 501 48.53 39.12 8.57
C VAL A 501 49.29 39.94 7.53
N TYR A 502 48.73 40.03 6.32
CA TYR A 502 48.93 41.16 5.41
C TYR A 502 47.58 41.55 4.80
N GLU A 503 47.26 42.83 4.95
CA GLU A 503 46.08 43.47 4.37
C GLU A 503 46.32 43.72 2.89
N ASP A 504 45.31 43.47 2.06
CA ASP A 504 45.03 44.24 0.85
C ASP A 504 43.49 44.27 0.68
N GLU A 505 42.92 45.46 0.49
CA GLU A 505 41.48 45.63 0.28
C GLU A 505 41.15 45.53 -1.22
N GLU A 506 40.46 44.47 -1.65
CA GLU A 506 39.65 44.52 -2.87
C GLU A 506 38.19 44.17 -2.57
N ASP A 507 37.31 45.14 -2.84
CA ASP A 507 35.86 45.06 -2.68
C ASP A 507 35.26 44.13 -3.76
N SER A 508 34.95 42.90 -3.35
CA SER A 508 34.21 41.93 -4.15
C SER A 508 32.99 41.46 -3.37
N GLY A 509 31.92 42.25 -3.44
CA GLY A 509 30.63 41.88 -2.89
C GLY A 509 30.02 40.68 -3.62
N ASP A 510 30.04 39.52 -2.97
CA ASP A 510 29.24 38.35 -3.33
C ASP A 510 28.26 38.07 -2.18
N ASP A 511 26.99 37.78 -2.51
CA ASP A 511 25.87 37.67 -1.55
C ASP A 511 25.83 36.26 -0.92
N ASP A 512 27.00 35.79 -0.47
CA ASP A 512 27.20 34.43 0.04
C ASP A 512 26.54 34.29 1.43
N ALA A 513 25.40 33.60 1.46
CA ALA A 513 24.39 33.73 2.51
C ALA A 513 24.94 33.39 3.92
N ASP A 514 25.17 34.44 4.71
CA ASP A 514 25.87 34.45 6.00
C ASP A 514 25.43 33.31 6.95
N ILE A 515 26.18 32.20 6.93
CA ILE A 515 25.89 30.99 7.74
C ILE A 515 26.24 31.27 9.19
N LEU A 516 25.32 31.95 9.88
CA LEU A 516 25.37 32.39 11.27
C LEU A 516 26.06 31.36 12.18
N THR A 517 27.36 31.57 12.39
CA THR A 517 28.19 30.60 13.10
C THR A 517 27.68 30.45 14.53
N ARG A 518 27.83 29.26 15.12
CA ARG A 518 27.37 28.95 16.50
C ARG A 518 27.72 30.03 17.54
N ASN A 519 28.86 30.70 17.37
CA ASN A 519 29.30 31.81 18.23
C ASN A 519 28.52 33.12 18.01
N VAL A 520 28.13 33.45 16.77
CA VAL A 520 27.28 34.60 16.43
C VAL A 520 25.88 34.42 17.00
N ILE A 521 25.29 33.23 16.82
CA ILE A 521 23.98 32.85 17.43
C ILE A 521 24.06 32.96 18.96
N LYS A 522 25.16 32.50 19.59
CA LYS A 522 25.40 32.70 21.03
C LYS A 522 25.46 34.17 21.43
N LYS A 523 26.10 35.03 20.63
CA LYS A 523 26.26 36.46 20.88
C LYS A 523 24.92 37.21 20.78
N GLN A 524 24.12 36.92 19.74
CA GLN A 524 22.77 37.48 19.57
C GLN A 524 21.79 37.01 20.67
N SER A 525 21.80 35.72 21.02
CA SER A 525 20.94 35.18 22.09
C SER A 525 21.32 35.73 23.48
N GLN A 526 22.61 35.92 23.76
CA GLN A 526 23.03 36.63 24.98
C GLN A 526 22.56 38.09 24.98
N GLN A 527 22.71 38.83 23.87
CA GLN A 527 22.21 40.21 23.75
C GLN A 527 20.68 40.30 24.00
N LEU A 528 19.89 39.36 23.49
CA LEU A 528 18.44 39.29 23.75
C LEU A 528 18.12 39.03 25.23
N VAL A 529 18.92 38.23 25.92
CA VAL A 529 18.81 38.00 27.38
C VAL A 529 19.21 39.26 28.16
N ASP A 530 20.31 39.92 27.78
CA ASP A 530 20.81 41.13 28.44
C ASP A 530 19.86 42.33 28.26
N MET A 531 19.18 42.42 27.11
CA MET A 531 18.10 43.38 26.87
C MET A 531 16.87 43.11 27.74
N LYS A 532 16.48 41.84 27.95
CA LYS A 532 15.33 41.47 28.80
C LYS A 532 15.61 41.53 30.30
N THR A 533 16.87 41.36 30.72
CA THR A 533 17.26 41.34 32.15
C THR A 533 17.58 42.71 32.75
N LYS A 534 17.74 43.76 31.92
CA LYS A 534 17.91 45.16 32.38
C LYS A 534 16.65 45.70 33.09
N LYS A 535 16.58 45.47 34.40
CA LYS A 535 15.55 46.00 35.32
C LYS A 535 15.46 47.55 35.21
N ARG A 536 14.26 48.07 34.93
CA ARG A 536 13.97 49.51 34.96
C ARG A 536 14.06 50.04 36.40
N ASN A 537 15.01 50.93 36.69
CA ASN A 537 15.10 51.59 37.99
C ASN A 537 13.86 52.47 38.27
N PRO A 538 13.24 52.40 39.47
CA PRO A 538 12.06 53.20 39.80
C PRO A 538 12.43 54.66 40.09
N LYS A 539 11.64 55.61 39.56
CA LYS A 539 11.78 57.05 39.85
C LYS A 539 11.38 57.34 41.31
N LYS A 540 12.33 57.77 42.14
CA LYS A 540 12.05 58.22 43.53
C LYS A 540 11.17 59.48 43.52
N LYS A 541 10.11 59.50 44.36
CA LYS A 541 9.37 60.72 44.71
C LYS A 541 9.82 61.27 46.08
N LYS A 542 9.52 62.56 46.32
CA LYS A 542 10.02 63.41 47.41
C LYS A 542 9.75 62.84 48.82
N LYS A 543 10.60 63.22 49.79
CA LYS A 543 10.15 63.55 51.15
C LYS A 543 10.29 65.06 51.37
N THR A 544 9.33 65.64 52.07
CA THR A 544 9.39 67.00 52.61
C THR A 544 10.34 67.08 53.80
N LYS A 545 10.86 68.28 54.07
CA LYS A 545 11.36 68.69 55.39
C LYS A 545 10.51 69.87 55.86
N THR A 546 10.21 69.90 57.16
CA THR A 546 9.35 70.94 57.77
C THR A 546 10.06 71.54 58.97
N LYS A 547 10.81 72.62 58.73
CA LYS A 547 11.12 73.76 59.61
C LYS A 547 12.15 74.64 58.88
#